data_AF-A0AA39MVN8-F1
#
_entry.id   AF-A0AA39MVN8-F1
#
_cell.length_a   1.000
_cell.length_b   1.000
_cell.length_c   1.000
_cell.angle_alpha   90.00
_cell.angle_beta   90.00
_cell.angle_gamma   90.00
#
_symmetry.space_group_name_H-M   'P 1'
#
loop_
_entity.id
_entity.type
_entity.pdbx_description
1 polymer ?
#
loop_
_entity_poly.entity_id
_entity_poly.type
_entity_poly.pdbx_seq_one_letter_code
_entity_poly.pdbx_strand_id
1 'polypeptide(L)'
;MLKERYAADMLTSRTGLSEILTWHSTGQGTKTKRAVNFLNPPFESLSTAIQKFGDVVNINQERMITEGLAPIAIDNPRYYGSAANSMKLNPTLNGTSLSTQEKLTAIWSEKVQETWEKLLGGMLGQDPESYQGEKPTWIAVLDALTELKLDGFKDGLNKIQVVNTCAALGLATDAEKEDLIPWLMQTDKGAWKGLQEIGFSKDPSGNAGHYRVAAFICVYNHLSTALTEHQKSSLKFSTSFLEHLLCKQHRWKSYGKTYIDTLFEISPKDSPIPLEIPGATVEASILEAQVRFNFISFSRLVLTQ
;
A
#
# COMPACT_ATOMS: atom_id res chain seq x y z
N MET A 1 12.62 -0.48 -6.21
CA MET A 1 11.17 -0.43 -6.53
C MET A 1 10.83 -1.52 -7.55
N LEU A 2 9.56 -1.93 -7.74
CA LEU A 2 9.18 -2.77 -8.89
C LEU A 2 9.68 -2.14 -10.20
N LYS A 3 9.63 -0.81 -10.29
CA LYS A 3 10.22 0.00 -11.35
C LYS A 3 11.74 -0.15 -11.56
N GLU A 4 12.49 -0.56 -10.53
CA GLU A 4 13.94 -0.83 -10.66
C GLU A 4 14.21 -2.28 -11.12
N ARG A 5 13.16 -3.08 -11.29
CA ARG A 5 13.25 -4.54 -11.50
C ARG A 5 12.52 -5.01 -12.75
N TYR A 6 11.43 -4.32 -13.08
CA TYR A 6 10.57 -4.60 -14.20
C TYR A 6 10.83 -3.52 -15.23
N ALA A 7 11.13 -3.94 -16.46
CA ALA A 7 11.09 -3.04 -17.59
C ALA A 7 9.66 -2.50 -17.75
N ALA A 8 9.54 -1.23 -18.14
CA ALA A 8 8.27 -0.52 -18.16
C ALA A 8 7.24 -1.20 -19.09
N ASP A 9 7.71 -1.67 -20.24
CA ASP A 9 6.98 -2.43 -21.25
C ASP A 9 6.44 -3.77 -20.74
N MET A 10 7.11 -4.40 -19.78
CA MET A 10 6.65 -5.66 -19.22
C MET A 10 5.52 -5.46 -18.21
N LEU A 11 5.52 -4.36 -17.45
CA LEU A 11 4.39 -3.99 -16.57
C LEU A 11 3.14 -3.61 -17.37
N THR A 12 3.34 -3.06 -18.57
CA THR A 12 2.26 -2.76 -19.52
C THR A 12 2.03 -3.89 -20.53
N SER A 13 2.65 -5.05 -20.37
CA SER A 13 2.36 -6.21 -21.19
C SER A 13 1.09 -6.92 -20.72
N ARG A 14 0.61 -7.87 -21.52
CA ARG A 14 -0.53 -8.74 -21.20
C ARG A 14 -0.39 -9.44 -19.84
N THR A 15 0.82 -9.82 -19.44
CA THR A 15 1.09 -10.52 -18.19
C THR A 15 1.43 -9.57 -17.02
N GLY A 16 1.46 -8.26 -17.24
CA GLY A 16 1.92 -7.28 -16.25
C GLY A 16 1.14 -7.31 -14.93
N LEU A 17 -0.18 -7.50 -14.96
CA LEU A 17 -0.97 -7.66 -13.73
C LEU A 17 -0.63 -8.96 -13.00
N SER A 18 -0.43 -10.06 -13.72
CA SER A 18 -0.03 -11.34 -13.11
C SER A 18 1.34 -11.23 -12.42
N GLU A 19 2.27 -10.47 -12.99
CA GLU A 19 3.57 -10.16 -12.38
C GLU A 19 3.41 -9.38 -11.07
N ILE A 20 2.63 -8.29 -11.12
CA ILE A 20 2.35 -7.45 -9.94
C ILE A 20 1.67 -8.27 -8.86
N LEU A 21 0.61 -8.99 -9.18
CA LEU A 21 -0.13 -9.84 -8.24
C LEU A 21 0.77 -10.95 -7.68
N THR A 22 1.58 -11.60 -8.51
CA THR A 22 2.54 -12.63 -8.05
C THR A 22 3.53 -12.03 -7.06
N TRP A 23 4.04 -10.83 -7.35
CA TRP A 23 4.93 -10.09 -6.46
C TRP A 23 4.28 -9.74 -5.11
N HIS A 24 3.01 -9.33 -5.11
CA HIS A 24 2.25 -9.07 -3.87
C HIS A 24 1.82 -10.36 -3.17
N SER A 25 1.75 -11.48 -3.89
CA SER A 25 1.37 -12.78 -3.36
C SER A 25 2.50 -13.49 -2.61
N THR A 26 3.65 -12.87 -2.32
CA THR A 26 4.73 -13.55 -1.59
C THR A 26 4.47 -13.72 -0.08
N GLY A 27 3.45 -13.06 0.48
CA GLY A 27 3.16 -13.07 1.93
C GLY A 27 4.05 -12.09 2.72
N GLN A 28 3.82 -11.95 4.03
CA GLN A 28 4.56 -11.03 4.92
C GLN A 28 5.77 -11.67 5.63
N GLY A 29 6.87 -10.91 5.71
CA GLY A 29 7.89 -10.84 6.79
C GLY A 29 9.26 -10.42 6.22
N THR A 30 10.11 -9.56 6.77
CA THR A 30 11.35 -9.00 6.11
C THR A 30 12.04 -9.76 4.94
N LYS A 31 12.01 -9.23 3.69
CA LYS A 31 12.64 -9.80 2.47
C LYS A 31 14.11 -9.76 2.76
N THR A 32 14.71 -10.90 3.06
CA THR A 32 16.17 -10.93 3.06
C THR A 32 16.64 -10.53 1.67
N LYS A 33 17.74 -9.77 1.59
CA LYS A 33 18.40 -9.43 0.33
C LYS A 33 18.56 -10.67 -0.57
N ARG A 34 18.72 -11.84 0.05
CA ARG A 34 18.79 -13.16 -0.58
C ARG A 34 17.48 -13.55 -1.30
N ALA A 35 16.32 -13.50 -0.66
CA ALA A 35 15.03 -13.78 -1.34
C ALA A 35 14.73 -12.77 -2.46
N VAL A 36 15.11 -11.49 -2.26
CA VAL A 36 15.00 -10.47 -3.32
C VAL A 36 15.81 -10.85 -4.55
N ASN A 37 17.03 -11.37 -4.36
CA ASN A 37 17.89 -11.78 -5.46
C ASN A 37 17.35 -13.03 -6.17
N PHE A 38 16.74 -13.98 -5.46
CA PHE A 38 16.13 -15.17 -6.08
C PHE A 38 14.91 -14.83 -6.93
N LEU A 39 14.11 -13.85 -6.50
CA LEU A 39 12.95 -13.36 -7.26
C LEU A 39 13.33 -12.30 -8.31
N ASN A 40 14.61 -12.20 -8.67
CA ASN A 40 15.14 -11.26 -9.65
C ASN A 40 15.95 -12.09 -10.67
N PRO A 41 15.44 -12.39 -11.89
CA PRO A 41 14.64 -11.55 -12.82
C PRO A 41 13.10 -11.68 -12.69
N PRO A 42 12.31 -11.00 -13.54
CA PRO A 42 10.84 -11.14 -13.66
C PRO A 42 10.34 -12.59 -13.79
N PHE A 43 9.05 -12.83 -13.54
CA PHE A 43 8.53 -14.19 -13.62
C PHE A 43 8.37 -14.65 -15.08
N GLU A 44 8.00 -13.80 -16.03
CA GLU A 44 7.83 -14.05 -17.48
C GLU A 44 6.69 -15.04 -17.82
N SER A 45 6.44 -16.05 -16.99
CA SER A 45 5.42 -17.07 -17.19
C SER A 45 4.98 -17.69 -15.86
N LEU A 46 3.83 -18.37 -15.89
CA LEU A 46 3.35 -19.19 -14.76
C LEU A 46 4.39 -20.25 -14.36
N SER A 47 4.99 -20.96 -15.32
CA SER A 47 5.99 -22.00 -15.04
C SER A 47 7.20 -21.47 -14.28
N THR A 48 7.74 -20.33 -14.72
CA THR A 48 8.88 -19.70 -14.06
C THR A 48 8.49 -19.12 -12.70
N ALA A 49 7.26 -18.60 -12.55
CA ALA A 49 6.74 -18.18 -11.26
C ALA A 49 6.68 -19.35 -10.26
N ILE A 50 6.13 -20.49 -10.68
CA ILE A 50 6.06 -21.71 -9.86
C ILE A 50 7.45 -22.20 -9.47
N GLN A 51 8.38 -22.25 -10.43
CA GLN A 51 9.74 -22.67 -10.19
C GLN A 51 10.42 -21.79 -9.13
N LYS A 52 10.40 -20.47 -9.32
CA LYS A 52 11.03 -19.52 -8.39
C LYS A 52 10.45 -19.60 -6.98
N PHE A 53 9.14 -19.77 -6.85
CA PHE A 53 8.52 -19.96 -5.54
C PHE A 53 8.88 -21.32 -4.92
N GLY A 54 8.92 -22.38 -5.73
CA GLY A 54 9.37 -23.71 -5.31
C GLY A 54 10.81 -23.71 -4.81
N ASP A 55 11.71 -23.01 -5.50
CA ASP A 55 13.10 -22.86 -5.09
C ASP A 55 13.21 -22.18 -3.72
N VAL A 56 12.43 -21.12 -3.48
CA VAL A 56 12.40 -20.43 -2.18
C VAL A 56 11.83 -21.33 -1.07
N VAL A 57 10.80 -22.16 -1.37
CA VAL A 57 10.30 -23.18 -0.43
C VAL A 57 11.40 -24.17 -0.06
N ASN A 58 12.06 -24.72 -1.06
CA ASN A 58 13.12 -25.72 -0.89
C ASN A 58 14.29 -25.16 -0.08
N ILE A 59 14.74 -23.94 -0.37
CA ILE A 59 15.80 -23.26 0.39
C ILE A 59 15.38 -23.08 1.85
N ASN A 60 14.14 -22.64 2.11
CA ASN A 60 13.65 -22.47 3.47
C ASN A 60 13.60 -23.80 4.24
N GLN A 61 13.17 -24.88 3.58
CA GLN A 61 13.13 -26.20 4.17
C GLN A 61 14.54 -26.73 4.45
N GLU A 62 15.48 -26.57 3.51
CA GLU A 62 16.87 -26.95 3.69
C GLU A 62 17.49 -26.22 4.88
N ARG A 63 17.37 -24.89 4.95
CA ARG A 63 17.90 -24.10 6.08
C ARG A 63 17.34 -24.51 7.44
N MET A 64 16.06 -24.88 7.49
CA MET A 64 15.47 -25.39 8.73
C MET A 64 16.06 -26.74 9.14
N ILE A 65 16.30 -27.64 8.16
CA ILE A 65 16.81 -29.00 8.42
C ILE A 65 18.31 -28.97 8.73
N THR A 66 19.10 -28.24 7.95
CA THR A 66 20.58 -28.30 7.98
C THR A 66 21.18 -27.27 8.93
N GLU A 67 20.61 -26.07 8.98
CA GLU A 67 21.17 -24.96 9.76
C GLU A 67 20.39 -24.71 11.07
N GLY A 68 19.21 -25.33 11.24
CA GLY A 68 18.30 -25.02 12.35
C GLY A 68 17.82 -23.56 12.35
N LEU A 69 17.94 -22.86 11.21
CA LEU A 69 17.64 -21.44 11.10
C LEU A 69 16.18 -21.20 10.73
N ALA A 70 15.65 -20.08 11.22
CA ALA A 70 14.32 -19.62 10.85
C ALA A 70 14.20 -19.38 9.32
N PRO A 71 13.00 -19.59 8.74
CA PRO A 71 12.73 -19.31 7.34
C PRO A 71 13.14 -17.90 6.93
N ILE A 72 13.61 -17.76 5.69
CA ILE A 72 13.77 -16.48 5.03
C ILE A 72 12.40 -15.81 4.93
N ALA A 73 12.24 -14.66 5.56
CA ALA A 73 11.04 -13.86 5.43
C ALA A 73 11.06 -13.09 4.07
N ILE A 74 9.87 -12.77 3.51
CA ILE A 74 9.65 -11.86 2.35
C ILE A 74 8.77 -10.57 2.67
N ASP A 75 9.34 -9.36 2.87
CA ASP A 75 8.73 -8.03 3.16
C ASP A 75 9.68 -6.84 2.85
N ASN A 76 9.16 -5.71 2.39
CA ASN A 76 9.96 -4.54 2.07
C ASN A 76 9.28 -3.31 2.68
N PRO A 77 9.97 -2.50 3.50
CA PRO A 77 9.36 -1.34 4.14
C PRO A 77 8.95 -0.24 3.16
N ARG A 78 9.47 -0.27 1.93
CA ARG A 78 9.07 0.64 0.84
C ARG A 78 7.89 0.11 0.00
N TYR A 79 7.30 -1.04 0.35
CA TYR A 79 6.21 -1.64 -0.44
C TYR A 79 4.96 -1.99 0.37
N TYR A 80 3.86 -1.98 -0.37
CA TYR A 80 2.50 -2.25 0.05
C TYR A 80 2.28 -3.79 0.16
N GLY A 81 2.11 -4.33 1.37
CA GLY A 81 1.85 -5.78 1.58
C GLY A 81 1.19 -6.12 2.92
N SER A 82 0.17 -7.00 2.93
CA SER A 82 -0.57 -7.50 4.10
C SER A 82 -0.55 -9.05 4.19
N ALA A 83 -0.73 -9.59 5.39
CA ALA A 83 -0.68 -11.04 5.68
C ALA A 83 -2.01 -11.74 5.34
N ALA A 84 -2.35 -11.91 4.06
CA ALA A 84 -3.33 -12.94 3.73
C ALA A 84 -2.68 -14.31 3.80
N ASN A 85 -3.30 -15.25 4.51
CA ASN A 85 -2.82 -16.63 4.61
C ASN A 85 -2.75 -17.33 3.24
N SER A 86 -3.69 -17.03 2.34
CA SER A 86 -3.67 -17.49 0.95
C SER A 86 -2.49 -16.94 0.12
N MET A 87 -1.81 -15.92 0.63
CA MET A 87 -0.63 -15.34 -0.02
C MET A 87 0.68 -15.80 0.63
N LYS A 88 0.66 -16.65 1.66
CA LYS A 88 1.91 -17.21 2.21
C LYS A 88 2.62 -18.08 1.19
N LEU A 89 3.90 -18.35 1.46
CA LEU A 89 4.71 -19.29 0.68
C LEU A 89 4.11 -20.70 0.71
N ASN A 90 3.59 -21.10 1.88
CA ASN A 90 2.71 -22.27 2.06
C ASN A 90 1.30 -21.76 2.36
N PRO A 91 0.50 -21.44 1.33
CA PRO A 91 -0.80 -20.85 1.51
C PRO A 91 -1.79 -21.83 2.15
N THR A 92 -2.67 -21.33 3.00
CA THR A 92 -3.78 -22.12 3.56
C THR A 92 -5.09 -21.42 3.27
N LEU A 93 -6.05 -22.12 2.69
CA LEU A 93 -7.39 -21.65 2.42
C LEU A 93 -8.39 -22.58 3.10
N ASN A 94 -9.23 -22.03 3.99
CA ASN A 94 -10.24 -22.80 4.75
C ASN A 94 -9.66 -24.01 5.51
N GLY A 95 -8.42 -23.90 6.01
CA GLY A 95 -7.74 -24.99 6.72
C GLY A 95 -7.01 -25.98 5.81
N THR A 96 -7.14 -25.88 4.49
CA THR A 96 -6.46 -26.73 3.52
C THR A 96 -5.20 -26.03 2.99
N SER A 97 -4.07 -26.75 2.96
CA SER A 97 -2.86 -26.25 2.33
C SER A 97 -3.05 -26.21 0.81
N LEU A 98 -2.77 -25.06 0.22
CA LEU A 98 -2.72 -24.88 -1.23
C LEU A 98 -1.29 -25.05 -1.71
N SER A 99 -1.11 -25.69 -2.86
CA SER A 99 0.16 -25.73 -3.56
C SER A 99 0.49 -24.38 -4.21
N THR A 100 1.77 -24.13 -4.45
CA THR A 100 2.25 -22.99 -5.27
C THR A 100 1.56 -22.97 -6.65
N GLN A 101 1.35 -24.14 -7.25
CA GLN A 101 0.66 -24.29 -8.53
C GLN A 101 -0.77 -23.75 -8.45
N GLU A 102 -1.57 -24.20 -7.49
CA GLU A 102 -2.98 -23.82 -7.37
C GLU A 102 -3.12 -22.30 -7.15
N LYS A 103 -2.28 -21.75 -6.27
CA LYS A 103 -2.24 -20.31 -5.99
C LYS A 103 -1.90 -19.49 -7.23
N LEU A 104 -0.83 -19.84 -7.94
CA LEU A 104 -0.35 -19.04 -9.07
C LEU A 104 -1.20 -19.24 -10.32
N THR A 105 -1.80 -20.41 -10.53
CA THR A 105 -2.67 -20.67 -11.69
C THR A 105 -3.84 -19.69 -11.75
N ALA A 106 -4.44 -19.34 -10.60
CA ALA A 106 -5.51 -18.34 -10.56
C ALA A 106 -5.02 -16.94 -10.97
N ILE A 107 -3.83 -16.53 -10.49
CA ILE A 107 -3.22 -15.22 -10.77
C ILE A 107 -2.79 -15.09 -12.24
N TRP A 108 -2.37 -16.19 -12.86
CA TRP A 108 -1.89 -16.23 -14.25
C TRP A 108 -2.98 -16.62 -15.25
N SER A 109 -4.24 -16.68 -14.82
CA SER A 109 -5.36 -17.07 -15.68
C SER A 109 -5.61 -16.06 -16.82
N GLU A 110 -6.19 -16.56 -17.91
CA GLU A 110 -6.54 -15.74 -19.09
C GLU A 110 -7.42 -14.55 -18.70
N LYS A 111 -8.39 -14.77 -17.79
CA LYS A 111 -9.27 -13.72 -17.27
C LYS A 111 -8.49 -12.55 -16.65
N VAL A 112 -7.42 -12.82 -15.90
CA VAL A 112 -6.59 -11.77 -15.29
C VAL A 112 -5.88 -10.95 -16.37
N GLN A 113 -5.34 -11.63 -17.37
CA GLN A 113 -4.62 -11.02 -18.48
C GLN A 113 -5.56 -10.17 -19.36
N GLU A 114 -6.72 -10.70 -19.74
CA GLU A 114 -7.73 -9.98 -20.51
C GLU A 114 -8.27 -8.76 -19.77
N THR A 115 -8.52 -8.88 -18.45
CA THR A 115 -8.91 -7.73 -17.62
C THR A 115 -7.84 -6.65 -17.63
N TRP A 116 -6.55 -7.03 -17.56
CA TRP A 116 -5.45 -6.07 -17.58
C TRP A 116 -5.29 -5.40 -18.94
N GLU A 117 -5.35 -6.16 -20.03
CA GLU A 117 -5.29 -5.61 -21.39
C GLU A 117 -6.41 -4.61 -21.64
N LYS A 118 -7.64 -4.96 -21.25
CA LYS A 118 -8.80 -4.08 -21.36
C LYS A 118 -8.62 -2.81 -20.53
N LEU A 119 -8.10 -2.95 -19.31
CA LEU A 119 -7.87 -1.82 -18.42
C LEU A 119 -6.80 -0.87 -18.97
N LEU A 120 -5.66 -1.40 -19.42
CA LEU A 120 -4.57 -0.60 -19.98
C LEU A 120 -4.96 0.09 -21.29
N GLY A 121 -5.78 -0.55 -22.12
CA GLY A 121 -6.21 0.00 -23.40
C GLY A 121 -5.03 0.44 -24.27
N GLY A 122 -4.97 1.73 -24.58
CA GLY A 122 -3.90 2.31 -25.39
C GLY A 122 -2.50 2.24 -24.76
N MET A 123 -2.39 2.07 -23.44
CA MET A 123 -1.10 1.99 -22.75
C MET A 123 -0.40 0.63 -22.88
N LEU A 124 -1.08 -0.39 -23.43
CA LEU A 124 -0.53 -1.74 -23.60
C LEU A 124 0.79 -1.71 -24.39
N GLY A 125 1.86 -2.28 -23.81
CA GLY A 125 3.20 -2.33 -24.39
C GLY A 125 3.94 -0.99 -24.44
N GLN A 126 3.42 0.06 -23.82
CA GLN A 126 4.06 1.38 -23.76
C GLN A 126 4.73 1.63 -22.41
N ASP A 127 5.71 2.54 -22.38
CA ASP A 127 6.29 2.98 -21.12
C ASP A 127 5.33 3.95 -20.38
N PRO A 128 4.90 3.65 -19.14
CA PRO A 128 3.97 4.50 -18.40
C PRO A 128 4.48 5.92 -18.12
N GLU A 129 5.80 6.15 -18.12
CA GLU A 129 6.36 7.49 -17.89
C GLU A 129 6.20 8.40 -19.10
N SER A 130 6.32 7.84 -20.30
CA SER A 130 6.27 8.58 -21.56
C SER A 130 4.89 8.56 -22.22
N TYR A 131 4.00 7.66 -21.82
CA TYR A 131 2.63 7.57 -22.34
C TYR A 131 1.81 8.86 -22.05
N GLN A 132 1.28 9.45 -23.12
CA GLN A 132 0.50 10.71 -23.10
C GLN A 132 -1.01 10.51 -23.17
N GLY A 133 -1.49 9.27 -23.33
CA GLY A 133 -2.92 8.97 -23.39
C GLY A 133 -3.57 8.91 -22.00
N GLU A 134 -4.87 8.63 -21.98
CA GLU A 134 -5.61 8.48 -20.73
C GLU A 134 -5.15 7.22 -19.97
N LYS A 135 -4.86 7.40 -18.68
CA LYS A 135 -4.47 6.31 -17.77
C LYS A 135 -5.70 5.79 -17.02
N PRO A 136 -5.74 4.50 -16.66
CA PRO A 136 -6.75 3.97 -15.76
C PRO A 136 -6.80 4.78 -14.47
N THR A 137 -8.00 5.02 -13.94
CA THR A 137 -8.13 5.65 -12.62
C THR A 137 -7.80 4.64 -11.53
N TRP A 138 -7.43 5.15 -10.36
CA TRP A 138 -7.23 4.33 -9.16
C TRP A 138 -8.45 3.43 -8.88
N ILE A 139 -9.66 3.99 -8.95
CA ILE A 139 -10.92 3.25 -8.77
C ILE A 139 -11.14 2.18 -9.85
N ALA A 140 -10.84 2.47 -11.12
CA ALA A 140 -10.99 1.49 -12.19
C ALA A 140 -10.12 0.23 -11.94
N VAL A 141 -8.90 0.43 -11.42
CA VAL A 141 -8.03 -0.69 -11.05
C VAL A 141 -8.59 -1.45 -9.83
N LEU A 142 -9.12 -0.74 -8.83
CA LEU A 142 -9.74 -1.37 -7.66
C LEU A 142 -10.96 -2.21 -8.03
N ASP A 143 -11.81 -1.71 -8.92
CA ASP A 143 -13.01 -2.39 -9.40
C ASP A 143 -12.64 -3.64 -10.20
N ALA A 144 -11.65 -3.53 -11.09
CA ALA A 144 -11.12 -4.66 -11.84
C ALA A 144 -10.61 -5.78 -10.91
N LEU A 145 -9.82 -5.44 -9.88
CA LEU A 145 -9.35 -6.40 -8.88
C LEU A 145 -10.50 -7.04 -8.08
N THR A 146 -11.52 -6.25 -7.75
CA THR A 146 -12.70 -6.73 -7.02
C THR A 146 -13.51 -7.71 -7.87
N GLU A 147 -13.65 -7.45 -9.18
CA GLU A 147 -14.35 -8.33 -10.13
C GLU A 147 -13.61 -9.65 -10.38
N LEU A 148 -12.27 -9.63 -10.35
CA LEU A 148 -11.47 -10.84 -10.49
C LEU A 148 -11.69 -11.84 -9.35
N LYS A 149 -12.10 -11.37 -8.15
CA LYS A 149 -12.42 -12.20 -6.96
C LYS A 149 -11.30 -13.19 -6.59
N LEU A 150 -10.04 -12.82 -6.83
CA LEU A 150 -8.89 -13.66 -6.52
C LEU A 150 -8.72 -13.81 -5.01
N ASP A 151 -8.51 -15.04 -4.53
CA ASP A 151 -8.26 -15.27 -3.11
C ASP A 151 -7.00 -14.52 -2.63
N GLY A 152 -7.11 -13.86 -1.48
CA GLY A 152 -6.09 -12.95 -0.98
C GLY A 152 -6.19 -11.52 -1.51
N PHE A 153 -6.90 -11.28 -2.62
CA PHE A 153 -7.12 -9.95 -3.20
C PHE A 153 -8.60 -9.56 -3.30
N LYS A 154 -9.55 -10.47 -3.10
CA LYS A 154 -10.99 -10.19 -3.14
C LYS A 154 -11.42 -9.12 -2.11
N ASP A 155 -10.84 -9.19 -0.91
CA ASP A 155 -11.20 -8.35 0.23
C ASP A 155 -9.98 -7.78 0.96
N GLY A 156 -10.20 -6.65 1.63
CA GLY A 156 -9.26 -6.07 2.59
C GLY A 156 -8.09 -5.30 1.98
N LEU A 157 -6.99 -5.24 2.74
CA LEU A 157 -5.86 -4.33 2.50
C LEU A 157 -5.05 -4.68 1.26
N ASN A 158 -5.01 -5.95 0.85
CA ASN A 158 -4.09 -6.38 -0.22
C ASN A 158 -4.45 -5.79 -1.58
N LYS A 159 -5.74 -5.68 -1.91
CA LYS A 159 -6.13 -5.04 -3.18
C LYS A 159 -5.73 -3.58 -3.23
N ILE A 160 -6.01 -2.83 -2.17
CA ILE A 160 -5.61 -1.42 -2.02
C ILE A 160 -4.10 -1.24 -2.22
N GLN A 161 -3.33 -2.17 -1.66
CA GLN A 161 -1.88 -2.20 -1.80
C GLN A 161 -1.40 -2.44 -3.23
N VAL A 162 -2.09 -3.30 -3.99
CA VAL A 162 -1.84 -3.49 -5.42
C VAL A 162 -2.19 -2.23 -6.20
N VAL A 163 -3.36 -1.63 -5.93
CA VAL A 163 -3.80 -0.41 -6.63
C VAL A 163 -2.82 0.76 -6.37
N ASN A 164 -2.42 0.98 -5.12
CA ASN A 164 -1.41 1.98 -4.77
C ASN A 164 -0.06 1.69 -5.45
N THR A 165 0.26 0.42 -5.67
CA THR A 165 1.46 0.04 -6.42
C THR A 165 1.33 0.38 -7.90
N CYS A 166 0.17 0.15 -8.51
CA CYS A 166 -0.11 0.58 -9.90
C CYS A 166 0.03 2.10 -10.05
N ALA A 167 -0.55 2.88 -9.13
CA ALA A 167 -0.40 4.34 -9.11
C ALA A 167 1.08 4.77 -8.97
N ALA A 168 1.82 4.17 -8.01
CA ALA A 168 3.23 4.48 -7.80
C ALA A 168 4.15 4.10 -8.99
N LEU A 169 3.72 3.14 -9.81
CA LEU A 169 4.37 2.73 -11.05
C LEU A 169 3.95 3.58 -12.26
N GLY A 170 2.96 4.47 -12.12
CA GLY A 170 2.43 5.29 -13.20
C GLY A 170 1.47 4.56 -14.14
N LEU A 171 1.02 3.35 -13.76
CA LEU A 171 0.08 2.50 -14.50
C LEU A 171 -1.39 2.89 -14.26
N ALA A 172 -1.63 3.75 -13.28
CA ALA A 172 -2.93 4.34 -12.98
C ALA A 172 -2.72 5.77 -12.47
N THR A 173 -3.77 6.57 -12.46
CA THR A 173 -3.78 7.82 -11.69
C THR A 173 -3.68 7.51 -10.19
N ASP A 174 -3.22 8.50 -9.41
CA ASP A 174 -3.26 8.38 -7.95
C ASP A 174 -4.72 8.42 -7.45
N ALA A 175 -4.92 8.00 -6.21
CA ALA A 175 -6.21 8.12 -5.56
C ALA A 175 -6.54 9.59 -5.28
N GLU A 176 -7.76 10.00 -5.61
CA GLU A 176 -8.33 11.21 -5.04
C GLU A 176 -8.66 10.97 -3.56
N LYS A 177 -8.88 12.07 -2.81
CA LYS A 177 -9.19 11.96 -1.37
C LYS A 177 -10.49 11.18 -1.16
N GLU A 178 -11.42 11.36 -2.08
CA GLU A 178 -12.74 10.75 -2.13
C GLU A 178 -12.67 9.23 -2.39
N ASP A 179 -11.71 8.78 -3.18
CA ASP A 179 -11.53 7.37 -3.54
C ASP A 179 -11.20 6.50 -2.32
N LEU A 180 -10.51 7.07 -1.32
CA LEU A 180 -10.14 6.35 -0.09
C LEU A 180 -11.23 6.38 0.99
N ILE A 181 -12.27 7.20 0.84
CA ILE A 181 -13.35 7.35 1.84
C ILE A 181 -14.01 6.00 2.17
N PRO A 182 -14.49 5.21 1.19
CA PRO A 182 -15.16 3.95 1.49
C PRO A 182 -14.27 3.00 2.28
N TRP A 183 -12.97 3.01 1.99
CA TRP A 183 -12.01 2.16 2.68
C TRP A 183 -11.74 2.63 4.11
N LEU A 184 -11.54 3.93 4.33
CA LEU A 184 -11.37 4.50 5.67
C LEU A 184 -12.60 4.23 6.57
N MET A 185 -13.79 4.21 5.98
CA MET A 185 -15.04 3.92 6.70
C MET A 185 -15.19 2.44 7.08
N GLN A 186 -14.65 1.51 6.30
CA GLN A 186 -14.94 0.08 6.45
C GLN A 186 -13.98 -0.68 7.37
N THR A 187 -12.84 -0.10 7.77
CA THR A 187 -11.82 -0.86 8.52
C THR A 187 -11.33 -0.16 9.79
N ASP A 188 -11.18 -0.92 10.87
CA ASP A 188 -10.48 -0.50 12.09
C ASP A 188 -8.96 -0.72 12.00
N LYS A 189 -8.45 -1.04 10.82
CA LYS A 189 -7.04 -1.31 10.52
C LYS A 189 -6.51 -0.24 9.55
N GLY A 190 -5.27 -0.41 9.10
CA GLY A 190 -4.70 0.45 8.06
C GLY A 190 -4.49 1.89 8.51
N ALA A 191 -4.81 2.84 7.64
CA ALA A 191 -4.55 4.26 7.88
C ALA A 191 -5.33 4.79 9.09
N TRP A 192 -6.54 4.29 9.35
CA TRP A 192 -7.31 4.70 10.53
C TRP A 192 -6.60 4.33 11.83
N LYS A 193 -5.98 3.14 11.90
CA LYS A 193 -5.18 2.77 13.08
C LYS A 193 -3.99 3.72 13.25
N GLY A 194 -3.36 4.12 12.15
CA GLY A 194 -2.31 5.15 12.15
C GLY A 194 -2.80 6.51 12.66
N LEU A 195 -3.99 6.95 12.23
CA LEU A 195 -4.63 8.17 12.74
C LEU A 195 -4.88 8.09 14.25
N GLN A 196 -5.34 6.94 14.75
CA GLN A 196 -5.49 6.73 16.20
C GLN A 196 -4.17 6.84 16.97
N GLU A 197 -3.10 6.30 16.40
CA GLU A 197 -1.77 6.35 17.02
C GLU A 197 -1.13 7.74 17.03
N ILE A 198 -1.64 8.68 16.24
CA ILE A 198 -1.24 10.11 16.28
C ILE A 198 -2.30 10.98 17.00
N GLY A 199 -3.25 10.37 17.69
CA GLY A 199 -4.16 11.04 18.63
C GLY A 199 -5.61 11.21 18.17
N PHE A 200 -5.99 10.79 16.96
CA PHE A 200 -7.40 10.83 16.55
C PHE A 200 -8.21 9.73 17.27
N SER A 201 -9.12 10.10 18.16
CA SER A 201 -9.90 9.14 18.92
C SER A 201 -11.04 8.52 18.10
N LYS A 202 -11.71 7.50 18.66
CA LYS A 202 -13.02 7.08 18.14
C LYS A 202 -13.97 8.28 18.22
N ASP A 203 -14.76 8.46 17.17
CA ASP A 203 -15.70 9.55 17.04
C ASP A 203 -16.71 9.55 18.20
N PRO A 204 -16.79 10.63 18.99
CA PRO A 204 -17.75 10.75 20.07
C PRO A 204 -19.20 10.97 19.59
N SER A 205 -19.42 11.35 18.33
CA SER A 205 -20.74 11.72 17.79
C SER A 205 -21.55 10.56 17.19
N GLY A 206 -20.92 9.39 17.01
CA GLY A 206 -21.55 8.22 16.38
C GLY A 206 -21.54 8.25 14.84
N ASN A 207 -21.04 9.31 14.20
CA ASN A 207 -20.82 9.40 12.76
C ASN A 207 -19.37 9.06 12.37
N ALA A 208 -18.96 7.85 12.75
CA ALA A 208 -17.56 7.45 12.70
C ALA A 208 -16.95 7.53 11.30
N GLY A 209 -17.75 7.47 10.23
CA GLY A 209 -17.28 7.60 8.86
C GLY A 209 -16.77 9.00 8.51
N HIS A 210 -17.61 10.02 8.69
CA HIS A 210 -17.23 11.40 8.34
C HIS A 210 -16.06 11.91 9.19
N TYR A 211 -16.03 11.54 10.48
CA TYR A 211 -14.91 11.88 11.36
C TYR A 211 -13.57 11.33 10.83
N ARG A 212 -13.54 10.06 10.39
CA ARG A 212 -12.33 9.41 9.86
C ARG A 212 -11.82 10.09 8.60
N VAL A 213 -12.74 10.48 7.71
CA VAL A 213 -12.41 11.20 6.47
C VAL A 213 -11.82 12.56 6.79
N ALA A 214 -12.48 13.32 7.67
CA ALA A 214 -12.00 14.65 8.08
C ALA A 214 -10.62 14.56 8.75
N ALA A 215 -10.39 13.55 9.60
CA ALA A 215 -9.09 13.29 10.21
C ALA A 215 -8.00 13.03 9.15
N PHE A 216 -8.28 12.19 8.16
CA PHE A 216 -7.35 11.88 7.08
C PHE A 216 -7.03 13.13 6.23
N ILE A 217 -8.05 13.88 5.80
CA ILE A 217 -7.90 15.12 5.03
C ILE A 217 -7.10 16.15 5.81
N CYS A 218 -7.33 16.25 7.12
CA CYS A 218 -6.59 17.19 7.97
C CYS A 218 -5.09 16.89 7.99
N VAL A 219 -4.70 15.62 8.16
CA VAL A 219 -3.29 15.21 8.10
C VAL A 219 -2.70 15.44 6.71
N TYR A 220 -3.47 15.15 5.64
CA TYR A 220 -3.05 15.42 4.27
C TYR A 220 -2.74 16.90 4.05
N ASN A 221 -3.68 17.79 4.39
CA ASN A 221 -3.53 19.22 4.19
C ASN A 221 -2.38 19.80 5.03
N HIS A 222 -2.19 19.28 6.25
CA HIS A 222 -1.06 19.65 7.09
C HIS A 222 0.28 19.29 6.42
N LEU A 223 0.47 18.03 6.00
CA LEU A 223 1.70 17.61 5.32
C LEU A 223 1.91 18.32 3.98
N SER A 224 0.84 18.57 3.23
CA SER A 224 0.90 19.33 1.98
C SER A 224 1.41 20.75 2.20
N THR A 225 1.04 21.40 3.31
CA THR A 225 1.52 22.74 3.65
C THR A 225 2.94 22.71 4.24
N ALA A 226 3.24 21.68 5.04
CA ALA A 226 4.49 21.56 5.77
C ALA A 226 5.67 21.16 4.87
N LEU A 227 5.45 20.30 3.88
CA LEU A 227 6.50 19.81 2.99
C LEU A 227 6.82 20.82 1.88
N THR A 228 8.10 21.02 1.60
CA THR A 228 8.56 21.74 0.41
C THR A 228 8.22 20.96 -0.87
N GLU A 229 8.13 21.64 -2.02
CA GLU A 229 7.91 20.98 -3.32
C GLU A 229 8.98 19.92 -3.64
N HIS A 230 10.23 20.17 -3.26
CA HIS A 230 11.31 19.19 -3.41
C HIS A 230 11.06 17.92 -2.57
N GLN A 231 10.61 18.08 -1.32
CA GLN A 231 10.26 16.95 -0.47
C GLN A 231 9.03 16.22 -0.99
N LYS A 232 7.98 16.95 -1.40
CA LYS A 232 6.78 16.34 -2.02
C LYS A 232 7.15 15.51 -3.23
N SER A 233 7.97 16.05 -4.14
CA SER A 233 8.46 15.33 -5.31
C SER A 233 9.27 14.09 -4.94
N SER A 234 10.18 14.23 -3.96
CA SER A 234 11.06 13.12 -3.53
C SER A 234 10.31 12.00 -2.84
N LEU A 235 9.30 12.35 -2.03
CA LEU A 235 8.43 11.40 -1.33
C LEU A 235 7.31 10.86 -2.22
N LYS A 236 7.08 11.48 -3.39
CA LYS A 236 5.88 11.29 -4.21
C LYS A 236 4.62 11.51 -3.37
N PHE A 237 4.56 12.65 -2.69
CA PHE A 237 3.46 13.00 -1.79
C PHE A 237 2.12 13.00 -2.52
N SER A 238 1.20 12.17 -2.04
CA SER A 238 -0.10 11.93 -2.62
C SER A 238 -1.04 11.29 -1.60
N THR A 239 -2.29 11.05 -1.99
CA THR A 239 -3.29 10.41 -1.12
C THR A 239 -2.88 8.97 -0.79
N SER A 240 -2.43 8.20 -1.79
CA SER A 240 -1.89 6.85 -1.60
C SER A 240 -0.62 6.84 -0.73
N PHE A 241 0.24 7.86 -0.85
CA PHE A 241 1.40 8.00 0.05
C PHE A 241 0.97 8.18 1.51
N LEU A 242 -0.01 9.04 1.79
CA LEU A 242 -0.49 9.26 3.16
C LEU A 242 -1.14 8.00 3.75
N GLU A 243 -1.96 7.30 2.98
CA GLU A 243 -2.53 6.00 3.38
C GLU A 243 -1.41 5.04 3.81
N HIS A 244 -0.37 4.93 2.99
CA HIS A 244 0.77 4.07 3.27
C HIS A 244 1.49 4.47 4.56
N LEU A 245 1.79 5.77 4.69
CA LEU A 245 2.50 6.33 5.83
C LEU A 245 1.77 5.96 7.13
N LEU A 246 0.46 6.19 7.17
CA LEU A 246 -0.39 5.90 8.32
C LEU A 246 -0.56 4.40 8.56
N CYS A 247 -0.78 3.60 7.52
CA CYS A 247 -0.95 2.15 7.63
C CYS A 247 0.29 1.44 8.21
N LYS A 248 1.49 2.01 8.03
CA LYS A 248 2.78 1.41 8.43
C LYS A 248 3.41 2.09 9.64
N GLN A 249 2.69 2.94 10.36
CA GLN A 249 3.24 3.75 11.47
C GLN A 249 3.91 2.93 12.59
N HIS A 250 3.37 1.76 12.95
CA HIS A 250 4.02 0.84 13.88
C HIS A 250 5.40 0.32 13.40
N ARG A 251 5.60 0.16 12.08
CA ARG A 251 6.89 -0.26 11.51
C ARG A 251 7.90 0.87 11.56
N TRP A 252 7.48 2.10 11.26
CA TRP A 252 8.36 3.27 11.32
C TRP A 252 8.90 3.48 12.74
N LYS A 253 8.09 3.25 13.77
CA LYS A 253 8.56 3.23 15.18
C LYS A 253 9.70 2.24 15.42
N SER A 254 9.65 1.07 14.77
CA SER A 254 10.71 0.04 14.89
C SER A 254 11.97 0.33 14.08
N TYR A 255 11.87 1.15 13.02
CA TYR A 255 13.02 1.54 12.19
C TYR A 255 13.84 2.71 12.79
N GLY A 256 13.46 3.20 13.97
CA GLY A 256 14.14 4.26 14.70
C GLY A 256 13.43 5.61 14.56
N LYS A 257 13.40 6.35 15.67
CA LYS A 257 12.84 7.72 15.88
C LYS A 257 12.98 8.67 14.68
N THR A 258 14.07 8.57 13.92
CA THR A 258 14.51 9.56 12.94
C THR A 258 13.57 9.86 11.76
N TYR A 259 12.87 8.90 11.15
CA TYR A 259 12.13 9.20 9.91
C TYR A 259 10.78 9.90 10.16
N ILE A 260 10.10 9.54 11.24
CA ILE A 260 8.87 10.21 11.68
C ILE A 260 9.22 11.53 12.36
N ASP A 261 10.23 11.57 13.23
CA ASP A 261 10.62 12.82 13.89
C ASP A 261 11.01 13.87 12.84
N THR A 262 11.77 13.55 11.78
CA THR A 262 12.08 14.53 10.71
C THR A 262 10.87 14.94 9.85
N LEU A 263 9.86 14.08 9.67
CA LEU A 263 8.63 14.42 8.93
C LEU A 263 7.65 15.28 9.76
N PHE A 264 7.69 15.17 11.08
CA PHE A 264 6.78 15.85 12.01
C PHE A 264 7.45 16.93 12.89
N GLU A 265 8.78 17.09 12.83
CA GLU A 265 9.55 18.24 13.36
C GLU A 265 9.35 19.52 12.53
N ILE A 266 8.50 19.48 11.49
CA ILE A 266 8.09 20.67 10.76
C ILE A 266 7.19 21.50 11.68
N SER A 267 7.86 22.30 12.51
CA SER A 267 7.27 23.29 13.41
C SER A 267 6.29 24.17 12.64
N PRO A 268 5.08 24.46 13.17
CA PRO A 268 4.22 25.47 12.58
C PRO A 268 4.90 26.82 12.79
N LYS A 269 5.65 27.29 11.78
CA LYS A 269 5.95 28.72 11.68
C LYS A 269 4.67 29.41 11.24
N ASP A 270 3.96 29.90 12.24
CA ASP A 270 3.09 31.08 12.19
C ASP A 270 2.17 31.18 10.97
N SER A 271 1.14 30.32 10.90
CA SER A 271 -0.11 30.67 10.22
C SER A 271 -1.26 29.78 10.69
N PRO A 272 -2.39 30.34 11.18
CA PRO A 272 -3.61 29.57 11.41
C PRO A 272 -4.15 29.08 10.04
N ILE A 273 -4.39 27.79 9.91
CA ILE A 273 -5.03 27.18 8.74
C ILE A 273 -6.55 27.30 8.89
N PRO A 274 -7.28 27.95 7.97
CA PRO A 274 -8.72 27.83 7.90
C PRO A 274 -9.10 26.48 7.26
N LEU A 275 -9.85 25.65 7.97
CA LEU A 275 -10.49 24.46 7.41
C LEU A 275 -11.89 24.84 6.90
N GLU A 276 -12.00 25.22 5.64
CA GLU A 276 -13.30 25.26 4.98
C GLU A 276 -13.70 23.84 4.59
N ILE A 277 -14.53 23.21 5.44
CA ILE A 277 -15.25 21.99 5.08
C ILE A 277 -16.64 22.43 4.59
N PRO A 278 -16.96 22.32 3.29
CA PRO A 278 -18.25 22.73 2.77
C PRO A 278 -19.38 21.97 3.49
N GLY A 279 -20.19 22.68 4.28
CA GLY A 279 -21.38 22.14 4.96
C GLY A 279 -21.22 21.74 6.43
N ALA A 280 -20.09 22.00 7.10
CA ALA A 280 -19.92 21.59 8.51
C ALA A 280 -20.35 22.67 9.52
N THR A 281 -21.31 22.33 10.38
CA THR A 281 -21.72 23.08 11.57
C THR A 281 -20.69 22.93 12.71
N VAL A 282 -20.94 23.59 13.86
CA VAL A 282 -20.15 23.72 15.11
C VAL A 282 -19.24 22.54 15.53
N GLU A 283 -19.49 21.32 15.06
CA GLU A 283 -18.63 20.14 15.25
C GLU A 283 -17.26 20.26 14.57
N ALA A 284 -17.13 20.99 13.46
CA ALA A 284 -15.83 21.19 12.78
C ALA A 284 -14.84 22.03 13.59
N SER A 285 -15.30 23.04 14.32
CA SER A 285 -14.48 23.85 15.23
C SER A 285 -13.97 23.06 16.44
N ILE A 286 -14.74 22.07 16.91
CA ILE A 286 -14.32 21.16 17.98
C ILE A 286 -13.27 20.18 17.44
N LEU A 287 -13.47 19.66 16.23
CA LEU A 287 -12.50 18.79 15.55
C LEU A 287 -11.18 19.53 15.31
N GLU A 288 -11.22 20.77 14.83
CA GLU A 288 -10.05 21.61 14.63
C GLU A 288 -9.29 21.85 15.95
N ALA A 289 -10.00 22.15 17.03
CA ALA A 289 -9.39 22.33 18.36
C ALA A 289 -8.78 21.04 18.92
N GLN A 290 -9.45 19.89 18.73
CA GLN A 290 -8.97 18.58 19.17
C GLN A 290 -7.71 18.16 18.39
N VAL A 291 -7.67 18.43 17.09
CA VAL A 291 -6.51 18.17 16.23
C VAL A 291 -5.34 19.07 16.61
N ARG A 292 -5.57 20.38 16.83
CA ARG A 292 -4.54 21.30 17.33
C ARG A 292 -3.95 20.82 18.66
N PHE A 293 -4.79 20.39 19.60
CA PHE A 293 -4.36 19.91 20.91
C PHE A 293 -3.54 18.61 20.83
N ASN A 294 -3.96 17.66 19.98
CA ASN A 294 -3.27 16.39 19.80
C ASN A 294 -1.95 16.54 19.03
N PHE A 295 -1.88 17.44 18.05
CA PHE A 295 -0.63 17.73 17.32
C PHE A 295 0.39 18.46 18.20
N ILE A 296 -0.04 19.41 19.03
CA ILE A 296 0.83 20.10 20.01
C ILE A 296 1.31 19.11 21.08
N SER A 297 0.46 18.18 21.51
CA SER A 297 0.83 17.15 22.48
C SER A 297 1.80 16.11 21.89
N PHE A 298 1.61 15.71 20.63
CA PHE A 298 2.50 14.79 19.92
C PHE A 298 3.88 15.42 19.67
N SER A 299 3.92 16.68 19.21
CA SER A 299 5.17 17.43 19.04
C SER A 299 5.90 17.69 20.38
N ARG A 300 5.18 17.93 21.49
CA ARG A 300 5.78 18.03 22.82
C ARG A 300 6.29 16.70 23.38
N LEU A 301 5.61 15.59 23.12
CA LEU A 301 6.05 14.25 23.56
C LEU A 301 7.36 13.82 22.88
N VAL A 302 7.62 14.35 21.68
CA VAL A 302 8.83 14.09 20.88
C VAL A 302 10.00 14.99 21.28
N LEU A 303 9.73 16.19 21.83
CA LEU A 303 10.75 17.21 22.14
C LEU A 303 11.26 17.23 23.60
N THR A 304 10.81 16.31 24.47
CA THR A 304 11.29 16.24 25.88
C THR A 304 11.86 14.89 26.32
N GLN A 305 12.35 14.06 25.39
CA GLN A 305 13.20 12.89 25.67
C GLN A 305 14.23 12.68 24.59
#